data_AF-A0AAU9JVV3-F1
#
_entry.id   AF-A0AAU9JVV3-F1
#
_cell.length_a   1.000
_cell.length_b   1.000
_cell.length_c   1.000
_cell.angle_alpha   90.00
_cell.angle_beta   90.00
_cell.angle_gamma   90.00
#
_symmetry.space_group_name_H-M   'P 1'
#
loop_
_entity.id
_entity.type
_entity.pdbx_description
1 polymer ?
#
loop_
_entity_poly.entity_id
_entity_poly.type
_entity_poly.pdbx_seq_one_letter_code
_entity_poly.pdbx_strand_id
1 'polypeptide(L)'
;MSMENLTRNPTELIKNAQNELKNLEIELQYGYLGRYEQDLITNIDLKNIHFTSSGDLALNSILKSLEDKGYSVSGSMISYYSYEKDIYVFVGRYPLSLESSIPKNDIRSHLIKLKCRYINTADNPAEEAGIDDEDASEKGDQGSRRTKERKIGYIIEKVARWRNLYNGTINAKGETVRLTLEEAAVQVGISKKSLDDYLLQLRFGRKFGFNFEEHKGDKVGLLRAYVKKYKQIQSELAKLGPGDQLSKENLDLLNQKGTLACKSRKCCVPPPGVLKFNYQQGSQIDNEFLKFMNQ
;
A
#
# COMPACT_ATOMS: atom_id res chain seq x y z
N MET A 1 37.61 -12.80 -39.23
CA MET A 1 36.17 -12.49 -39.17
C MET A 1 35.98 -11.33 -38.21
N SER A 2 36.00 -10.12 -38.74
CA SER A 2 35.77 -8.86 -38.03
C SER A 2 34.28 -8.72 -37.73
N MET A 3 33.94 -8.64 -36.44
CA MET A 3 32.60 -8.24 -36.01
C MET A 3 32.45 -6.74 -36.22
N GLU A 4 31.90 -6.34 -37.38
CA GLU A 4 31.43 -4.98 -37.60
C GLU A 4 30.17 -4.76 -36.76
N ASN A 5 30.34 -4.10 -35.61
CA ASN A 5 29.25 -3.54 -34.83
C ASN A 5 28.63 -2.37 -35.62
N LEU A 6 27.56 -2.64 -36.35
CA LEU A 6 26.68 -1.64 -36.94
C LEU A 6 25.96 -0.87 -35.83
N THR A 7 26.56 0.22 -35.35
CA THR A 7 25.90 1.25 -34.56
C THR A 7 24.91 2.00 -35.46
N ARG A 8 23.67 1.49 -35.53
CA ARG A 8 22.57 2.17 -36.23
C ARG A 8 22.36 3.56 -35.63
N ASN A 9 22.25 4.58 -36.48
CA ASN A 9 22.02 5.97 -36.10
C ASN A 9 20.70 6.06 -35.30
N PRO A 10 20.70 6.61 -34.06
CA PRO A 10 19.51 6.71 -33.21
C PRO A 10 18.30 7.37 -33.89
N THR A 11 18.57 8.28 -34.82
CA THR A 11 17.55 9.05 -35.54
C THR A 11 16.75 8.18 -36.52
N GLU A 12 17.37 7.16 -37.12
CA GLU A 12 16.68 6.23 -38.02
C GLU A 12 15.80 5.22 -37.28
N LEU A 13 16.23 4.80 -36.08
CA LEU A 13 15.43 3.93 -35.21
C LEU A 13 14.11 4.59 -34.79
N ILE A 14 14.15 5.89 -34.47
CA ILE A 14 12.96 6.66 -34.09
C ILE A 14 11.99 6.79 -35.28
N LYS A 15 12.50 7.05 -36.49
CA LYS A 15 11.66 7.19 -37.69
C LYS A 15 10.94 5.89 -38.09
N ASN A 16 11.62 4.75 -37.95
CA ASN A 16 11.00 3.45 -38.26
C ASN A 16 9.94 3.06 -37.21
N ALA A 17 10.22 3.30 -35.92
CA ALA A 17 9.23 3.09 -34.86
C ALA A 17 7.99 3.97 -35.04
N GLN A 18 8.15 5.23 -35.44
CA GLN A 18 7.04 6.15 -35.71
C GLN A 18 6.15 5.69 -36.89
N ASN A 19 6.72 5.05 -37.92
CA ASN A 19 5.95 4.52 -39.05
C ASN A 19 5.19 3.24 -38.70
N GLU A 20 5.77 2.37 -37.89
CA GLU A 20 5.13 1.14 -37.42
C GLU A 20 3.90 1.45 -36.55
N LEU A 21 3.92 2.54 -35.79
CA LEU A 21 2.85 2.89 -34.87
C LEU A 21 1.76 3.80 -35.46
N LYS A 22 1.70 3.93 -36.80
CA LYS A 22 0.63 4.66 -37.50
C LYS A 22 -0.79 4.20 -37.12
N ASN A 23 -0.89 2.96 -36.67
CA ASN A 23 -2.13 2.30 -36.30
C ASN A 23 -2.12 1.87 -34.81
N LEU A 24 -1.53 2.68 -33.92
CA LEU A 24 -1.59 2.38 -32.49
C LEU A 24 -3.06 2.39 -32.01
N GLU A 25 -3.49 1.26 -31.48
CA GLU A 25 -4.80 1.04 -30.87
C GLU A 25 -4.66 0.93 -29.35
N ILE A 26 -5.67 1.43 -28.63
CA ILE A 26 -5.73 1.31 -27.17
C ILE A 26 -7.01 0.61 -26.77
N GLU A 27 -6.87 -0.55 -26.13
CA GLU A 27 -7.95 -1.19 -25.39
C GLU A 27 -7.99 -0.55 -24.00
N LEU A 28 -8.93 0.36 -23.78
CA LEU A 28 -9.08 1.11 -22.54
C LEU A 28 -10.16 0.48 -21.69
N GLN A 29 -9.81 0.03 -20.49
CA GLN A 29 -10.75 -0.28 -19.42
C GLN A 29 -10.83 0.90 -18.46
N TYR A 30 -12.01 1.49 -18.27
CA TYR A 30 -12.17 2.64 -17.39
C TYR A 30 -13.43 2.54 -16.54
N GLY A 31 -13.43 3.18 -15.38
CA GLY A 31 -14.55 3.14 -14.44
C GLY A 31 -14.17 2.79 -13.01
N TYR A 32 -15.18 2.45 -12.23
CA TYR A 32 -15.06 2.18 -10.80
C TYR A 32 -14.73 0.71 -10.51
N LEU A 33 -14.37 0.41 -9.26
CA LEU A 33 -14.02 -0.97 -8.90
C LEU A 33 -15.22 -1.91 -9.13
N GLY A 34 -15.05 -2.89 -10.02
CA GLY A 34 -16.10 -3.87 -10.35
C GLY A 34 -17.11 -3.39 -11.38
N ARG A 35 -17.01 -2.15 -11.86
CA ARG A 35 -17.82 -1.58 -12.93
C ARG A 35 -16.91 -0.87 -13.94
N TYR A 36 -16.29 -1.68 -14.77
CA TYR A 36 -15.46 -1.18 -15.87
C TYR A 36 -16.27 -1.18 -17.16
N GLU A 37 -16.21 -0.06 -17.85
CA GLU A 37 -16.49 0.03 -19.27
C GLU A 37 -15.20 -0.30 -20.03
N GLN A 38 -15.36 -0.76 -21.26
CA GLN A 38 -14.25 -1.10 -22.12
C GLN A 38 -14.49 -0.54 -23.51
N ASP A 39 -13.52 0.23 -23.99
CA ASP A 39 -13.53 0.80 -25.33
C ASP A 39 -12.25 0.44 -26.08
N LEU A 40 -12.37 0.33 -27.41
CA LEU A 40 -11.23 0.23 -28.32
C LEU A 40 -11.07 1.57 -29.03
N ILE A 41 -9.98 2.26 -28.70
CA ILE A 41 -9.70 3.60 -29.19
C ILE A 41 -8.73 3.48 -30.36
N THR A 42 -9.23 3.84 -31.54
CA THR A 42 -8.46 3.95 -32.77
C THR A 42 -8.20 5.43 -33.10
N ASN A 43 -7.28 5.70 -34.02
CA ASN A 43 -6.97 7.05 -34.51
C ASN A 43 -6.52 8.00 -33.40
N ILE A 44 -5.49 7.60 -32.65
CA ILE A 44 -4.83 8.46 -31.67
C ILE A 44 -3.92 9.43 -32.43
N ASP A 45 -3.89 10.70 -32.02
CA ASP A 45 -3.01 11.68 -32.66
C ASP A 45 -1.55 11.41 -32.27
N LEU A 46 -0.87 10.68 -33.15
CA LEU A 46 0.52 10.25 -32.97
C LEU A 46 1.49 11.43 -32.91
N LYS A 47 1.10 12.63 -33.37
CA LYS A 47 1.97 13.82 -33.32
C LYS A 47 2.37 14.20 -31.91
N ASN A 48 1.53 13.86 -30.94
CA ASN A 48 1.76 14.16 -29.53
C ASN A 48 2.35 12.98 -28.75
N ILE A 49 2.48 11.80 -29.39
CA ILE A 49 3.04 10.62 -28.74
C ILE A 49 4.57 10.71 -28.74
N HIS A 50 5.15 10.60 -27.56
CA HIS A 50 6.59 10.66 -27.37
C HIS A 50 7.14 9.30 -26.94
N PHE A 51 8.34 8.99 -27.43
CA PHE A 51 9.14 7.85 -26.98
C PHE A 51 10.35 8.34 -26.20
N THR A 52 10.73 7.59 -25.19
CA THR A 52 11.99 7.81 -24.48
C THR A 52 13.17 7.39 -25.36
N SER A 53 14.38 7.75 -24.94
CA SER A 53 15.61 7.29 -25.60
C SER A 53 15.80 5.77 -25.58
N SER A 54 15.17 5.06 -24.64
CA SER A 54 15.13 3.59 -24.58
C SER A 54 14.15 2.95 -25.57
N GLY A 55 13.32 3.75 -26.24
CA GLY A 55 12.23 3.30 -27.11
C GLY A 55 10.96 2.94 -26.36
N ASP A 56 10.86 3.28 -25.07
CA ASP A 56 9.65 3.10 -24.28
C ASP A 56 8.65 4.22 -24.57
N LEU A 57 7.37 3.93 -24.42
CA LEU A 57 6.30 4.82 -24.80
C LEU A 57 5.89 5.72 -23.62
N ALA A 58 5.98 7.03 -23.78
CA ALA A 58 5.71 7.97 -22.70
C ALA A 58 4.21 8.06 -22.39
N LEU A 59 3.81 7.61 -21.21
CA LEU A 59 2.40 7.37 -20.89
C LEU A 59 1.57 8.66 -20.78
N ASN A 60 2.19 9.75 -20.33
CA ASN A 60 1.53 11.06 -20.20
C ASN A 60 0.97 11.57 -21.52
N SER A 61 1.67 11.34 -22.64
CA SER A 61 1.22 11.79 -23.97
C SER A 61 -0.10 11.13 -24.38
N ILE A 62 -0.22 9.84 -24.12
CA ILE A 62 -1.42 9.04 -24.40
C ILE A 62 -2.57 9.49 -23.54
N LEU A 63 -2.36 9.58 -22.22
CA LEU A 63 -3.42 9.97 -21.28
C LEU A 63 -3.98 11.36 -21.61
N LYS A 64 -3.12 12.30 -22.02
CA LYS A 64 -3.58 13.61 -22.50
C LYS A 64 -4.44 13.50 -23.75
N SER A 65 -4.05 12.67 -24.73
CA SER A 65 -4.87 12.44 -25.92
C SER A 65 -6.22 11.77 -25.60
N LEU A 66 -6.28 10.94 -24.55
CA LEU A 66 -7.54 10.38 -24.05
C LEU A 66 -8.42 11.46 -23.41
N GLU A 67 -7.83 12.35 -22.62
CA GLU A 67 -8.54 13.50 -22.03
C GLU A 67 -9.11 14.42 -23.13
N ASP A 68 -8.33 14.72 -24.17
CA ASP A 68 -8.75 15.52 -25.33
C ASP A 68 -9.91 14.86 -26.11
N LYS A 69 -10.03 13.53 -26.04
CA LYS A 69 -11.15 12.75 -26.62
C LYS A 69 -12.36 12.63 -25.68
N GLY A 70 -12.31 13.21 -24.49
CA GLY A 70 -13.41 13.24 -23.52
C GLY A 70 -13.39 12.14 -22.46
N TYR A 71 -12.34 11.32 -22.40
CA TYR A 71 -12.22 10.30 -21.35
C TYR A 71 -11.80 10.94 -20.02
N SER A 72 -12.53 10.63 -18.95
CA SER A 72 -12.25 11.14 -17.60
C SER A 72 -11.05 10.43 -16.97
N VAL A 73 -9.82 10.80 -17.34
CA VAL A 73 -8.59 10.20 -16.79
C VAL A 73 -8.06 10.92 -15.55
N SER A 74 -8.49 12.17 -15.31
CA SER A 74 -8.06 13.00 -14.17
C SER A 74 -8.27 12.32 -12.82
N GLY A 75 -7.23 12.29 -11.99
CA GLY A 75 -7.27 11.70 -10.65
C GLY A 75 -7.38 10.18 -10.61
N SER A 76 -7.40 9.50 -11.76
CA SER A 76 -7.55 8.04 -11.86
C SER A 76 -6.25 7.30 -11.56
N MET A 77 -6.38 6.05 -11.10
CA MET A 77 -5.27 5.12 -11.00
C MET A 77 -5.01 4.48 -12.36
N ILE A 78 -3.79 4.60 -12.84
CA ILE A 78 -3.38 4.17 -14.17
C ILE A 78 -2.54 2.90 -14.07
N SER A 79 -2.92 1.91 -14.86
CA SER A 79 -2.15 0.69 -15.09
C SER A 79 -2.07 0.38 -16.57
N TYR A 80 -0.99 -0.27 -17.01
CA TYR A 80 -0.91 -0.90 -18.34
C TYR A 80 -0.81 -2.42 -18.18
N TYR A 81 -1.17 -3.18 -19.22
CA TYR A 81 -1.00 -4.63 -19.21
C TYR A 81 0.39 -5.02 -19.67
N SER A 82 1.14 -5.74 -18.83
CA SER A 82 2.42 -6.34 -19.20
C SER A 82 2.19 -7.75 -19.73
N TYR A 83 2.52 -7.98 -21.00
CA TYR A 83 2.35 -9.28 -21.64
C TYR A 83 3.41 -10.29 -21.24
N GLU A 84 4.59 -9.82 -20.84
CA GLU A 84 5.65 -10.69 -20.30
C GLU A 84 5.23 -11.29 -18.95
N LYS A 85 4.52 -10.50 -18.14
CA LYS A 85 4.13 -10.87 -16.78
C LYS A 85 2.68 -11.34 -16.65
N ASP A 86 1.88 -11.20 -17.70
CA ASP A 86 0.45 -11.52 -17.75
C ASP A 86 -0.37 -10.81 -16.66
N ILE A 87 -0.04 -9.55 -16.36
CA ILE A 87 -0.68 -8.75 -15.30
C ILE A 87 -0.78 -7.27 -15.67
N TYR A 88 -1.74 -6.57 -15.05
CA TYR A 88 -1.74 -5.10 -15.04
C TYR A 88 -0.71 -4.55 -14.06
N VAL A 89 0.25 -3.78 -14.56
CA VAL A 89 1.28 -3.09 -13.79
C VAL A 89 0.77 -1.69 -13.44
N PHE A 90 0.65 -1.41 -12.13
CA PHE A 90 0.27 -0.09 -11.65
C PHE A 90 1.40 0.92 -11.84
N VAL A 91 1.09 2.04 -12.50
CA VAL A 91 2.07 3.10 -12.80
C VAL A 91 1.97 4.23 -11.79
N GLY A 92 0.75 4.67 -11.46
CA GLY A 92 0.54 5.80 -10.57
C GLY A 92 -0.86 6.41 -10.68
N ARG A 93 -1.04 7.56 -10.06
CA ARG A 93 -2.26 8.37 -10.16
C ARG A 93 -2.03 9.49 -11.17
N TYR A 94 -2.94 9.69 -12.12
CA TYR A 94 -2.83 10.79 -13.08
C TYR A 94 -3.15 12.14 -12.41
N PRO A 95 -2.35 13.21 -12.64
CA PRO A 95 -1.21 13.31 -13.56
C PRO A 95 0.03 12.50 -13.12
N LEU A 96 0.62 11.76 -14.07
CA LEU A 96 1.78 10.89 -13.79
C LEU A 96 3.11 11.67 -13.83
N SER A 97 4.15 11.11 -13.21
CA SER A 97 5.53 11.60 -13.37
C SER A 97 5.93 11.58 -14.84
N LEU A 98 6.76 12.55 -15.26
CA LEU A 98 7.31 12.63 -16.63
C LEU A 98 8.10 11.37 -17.03
N GLU A 99 8.61 10.63 -16.04
CA GLU A 99 9.38 9.39 -16.24
C GLU A 99 8.49 8.15 -16.47
N SER A 100 7.17 8.28 -16.36
CA SER A 100 6.25 7.15 -16.52
C SER A 100 6.12 6.73 -17.99
N SER A 101 6.59 5.52 -18.30
CA SER A 101 6.55 4.93 -19.64
C SER A 101 6.06 3.49 -19.63
N ILE A 102 5.62 3.01 -20.80
CA ILE A 102 5.34 1.60 -21.07
C ILE A 102 6.55 1.00 -21.79
N PRO A 103 7.14 -0.09 -21.26
CA PRO A 103 8.23 -0.78 -21.93
C PRO A 103 7.84 -1.20 -23.35
N LYS A 104 8.75 -1.02 -24.32
CA LYS A 104 8.48 -1.40 -25.72
C LYS A 104 8.01 -2.84 -25.91
N ASN A 105 8.45 -3.75 -25.04
CA ASN A 105 8.10 -5.17 -25.09
C ASN A 105 6.63 -5.45 -24.74
N ASP A 106 5.97 -4.50 -24.06
CA ASP A 106 4.56 -4.58 -23.66
C ASP A 106 3.63 -3.90 -24.68
N ILE A 107 4.17 -3.45 -25.81
CA ILE A 107 3.41 -2.97 -26.97
C ILE A 107 3.37 -4.12 -27.98
N ARG A 108 2.23 -4.82 -28.11
CA ARG A 108 2.10 -5.96 -29.03
C ARG A 108 1.17 -5.63 -30.19
N SER A 109 1.62 -5.86 -31.42
CA SER A 109 0.81 -5.66 -32.63
C SER A 109 0.18 -4.26 -32.74
N HIS A 110 0.88 -3.24 -32.25
CA HIS A 110 0.37 -1.86 -32.13
C HIS A 110 -0.84 -1.71 -31.18
N LEU A 111 -1.14 -2.69 -30.34
CA LEU A 111 -2.19 -2.63 -29.34
C LEU A 111 -1.57 -2.48 -27.94
N ILE A 112 -2.14 -1.56 -27.17
CA ILE A 112 -1.84 -1.37 -25.76
C ILE A 112 -3.12 -1.52 -24.96
N LYS A 113 -3.04 -2.23 -23.83
CA LYS A 113 -4.16 -2.30 -22.89
C LYS A 113 -3.90 -1.38 -21.71
N LEU A 114 -4.80 -0.42 -21.52
CA LEU A 114 -4.76 0.52 -20.41
C LEU A 114 -5.94 0.31 -19.48
N LYS A 115 -5.70 0.54 -18.20
CA LYS A 115 -6.73 0.51 -17.18
C LYS A 115 -6.70 1.80 -16.37
N CYS A 116 -7.78 2.56 -16.46
CA CYS A 116 -8.02 3.80 -15.73
C CYS A 116 -9.09 3.56 -14.67
N ARG A 117 -8.67 3.25 -13.44
CA ARG A 117 -9.61 3.08 -12.34
C ARG A 117 -9.92 4.43 -11.69
N TYR A 118 -11.18 4.83 -11.73
CA TYR A 118 -11.66 6.01 -11.05
C TYR A 118 -11.56 5.81 -9.55
N ILE A 119 -11.06 6.83 -8.86
CA ILE A 119 -11.12 6.88 -7.42
C ILE A 119 -12.45 7.54 -7.11
N ASN A 120 -13.48 6.75 -6.88
CA ASN A 120 -14.68 7.29 -6.26
C ASN A 120 -14.24 7.83 -4.89
N THR A 121 -14.63 9.05 -4.56
CA THR A 121 -14.45 9.55 -3.19
C THR A 121 -15.09 8.59 -2.18
N ALA A 122 -16.13 7.85 -2.59
CA ALA A 122 -16.75 6.75 -1.84
C ALA A 122 -16.06 5.35 -1.98
N ASP A 123 -15.25 5.12 -3.02
CA ASP A 123 -14.45 3.88 -3.25
C ASP A 123 -13.06 3.97 -2.61
N ASN A 124 -12.83 5.04 -1.85
CA ASN A 124 -12.01 4.89 -0.68
C ASN A 124 -12.64 3.73 0.12
N PRO A 125 -11.97 2.59 0.37
CA PRO A 125 -12.55 1.49 1.16
C PRO A 125 -12.86 1.88 2.63
N ALA A 126 -12.83 3.18 2.92
CA ALA A 126 -13.22 3.87 4.12
C ALA A 126 -14.73 4.26 4.17
N GLU A 127 -15.46 4.39 3.05
CA GLU A 127 -16.79 5.05 3.08
C GLU A 127 -18.01 4.21 2.69
N GLU A 128 -17.90 3.12 1.91
CA GLU A 128 -19.07 2.23 1.68
C GLU A 128 -19.20 1.11 2.73
N ALA A 129 -19.24 1.51 3.99
CA ALA A 129 -19.94 0.72 4.99
C ALA A 129 -20.98 1.65 5.63
N GLY A 130 -22.12 1.79 4.95
CA GLY A 130 -23.27 2.59 5.37
C GLY A 130 -23.37 2.73 6.88
N ILE A 131 -23.24 3.98 7.32
CA ILE A 131 -23.66 4.46 8.63
C ILE A 131 -24.23 5.85 8.35
N ASP A 132 -25.50 6.00 8.70
CA ASP A 132 -26.14 7.28 8.95
C ASP A 132 -25.28 8.06 9.96
N ASP A 133 -24.49 9.03 9.49
CA ASP A 133 -23.82 10.00 10.36
C ASP A 133 -24.80 11.14 10.69
N GLU A 134 -25.81 10.81 11.50
CA GLU A 134 -26.33 11.76 12.48
C GLU A 134 -25.53 11.59 13.77
N ASP A 135 -24.44 12.34 13.92
CA ASP A 135 -23.89 12.64 15.24
C ASP A 135 -23.18 14.00 15.23
N ALA A 136 -23.98 15.04 14.96
CA ALA A 136 -23.68 16.38 15.40
C ALA A 136 -24.70 16.73 16.49
N SER A 137 -24.26 16.61 17.74
CA SER A 137 -24.90 17.17 18.94
C SER A 137 -26.25 16.54 19.33
N GLU A 138 -26.26 15.74 20.40
CA GLU A 138 -27.17 16.04 21.53
C GLU A 138 -26.78 15.33 22.83
N LYS A 139 -26.95 16.08 23.92
CA LYS A 139 -26.86 15.58 25.30
C LYS A 139 -28.05 14.64 25.54
N GLY A 140 -27.82 13.35 25.77
CA GLY A 140 -28.92 12.49 26.19
C GLY A 140 -28.65 10.98 26.17
N ASP A 141 -28.39 10.47 27.37
CA ASP A 141 -28.81 9.16 27.89
C ASP A 141 -28.19 7.83 27.39
N GLN A 142 -28.21 6.89 28.34
CA GLN A 142 -27.34 5.73 28.48
C GLN A 142 -27.74 4.55 27.58
N GLY A 143 -26.86 4.21 26.64
CA GLY A 143 -26.93 2.95 25.91
C GLY A 143 -25.63 2.70 25.15
N SER A 144 -24.89 1.66 25.52
CA SER A 144 -23.57 1.29 24.98
C SER A 144 -23.61 0.99 23.47
N ARG A 145 -23.55 2.02 22.61
CA ARG A 145 -23.27 1.84 21.18
C ARG A 145 -21.80 1.44 21.03
N ARG A 146 -21.57 0.13 20.95
CA ARG A 146 -20.26 -0.45 20.62
C ARG A 146 -19.76 0.15 19.30
N THR A 147 -18.70 0.95 19.36
CA THR A 147 -18.09 1.56 18.17
C THR A 147 -17.76 0.49 17.15
N LYS A 148 -18.22 0.66 15.90
CA LYS A 148 -17.92 -0.26 14.79
C LYS A 148 -16.41 -0.47 14.68
N GLU A 149 -15.96 -1.72 14.75
CA GLU A 149 -14.53 -2.05 14.67
C GLU A 149 -13.97 -1.67 13.29
N ARG A 150 -12.89 -0.86 13.28
CA ARG A 150 -12.19 -0.44 12.06
C ARG A 150 -11.23 -1.52 11.56
N LYS A 151 -10.91 -1.51 10.27
CA LYS A 151 -9.89 -2.38 9.66
C LYS A 151 -8.46 -1.89 9.95
N ILE A 152 -7.48 -2.78 9.92
CA ILE A 152 -6.07 -2.47 10.13
C ILE A 152 -5.54 -1.52 9.04
N GLY A 153 -5.84 -1.78 7.77
CA GLY A 153 -5.45 -0.90 6.67
C GLY A 153 -5.98 0.53 6.83
N TYR A 154 -7.23 0.67 7.27
CA TYR A 154 -7.87 1.97 7.52
C TYR A 154 -7.12 2.77 8.61
N ILE A 155 -6.78 2.14 9.74
CA ILE A 155 -6.08 2.86 10.80
C ILE A 155 -4.64 3.22 10.41
N ILE A 156 -3.97 2.41 9.58
CA ILE A 156 -2.63 2.71 9.06
C ILE A 156 -2.69 3.98 8.22
N GLU A 157 -3.61 4.04 7.26
CA GLU A 157 -3.80 5.19 6.39
C GLU A 157 -4.12 6.46 7.19
N LYS A 158 -5.07 6.37 8.13
CA LYS A 158 -5.50 7.51 8.94
C LYS A 158 -4.38 8.03 9.85
N VAL A 159 -3.62 7.14 10.49
CA VAL A 159 -2.46 7.53 11.32
C VAL A 159 -1.34 8.13 10.46
N ALA A 160 -1.07 7.59 9.27
CA ALA A 160 -0.08 8.13 8.35
C ALA A 160 -0.46 9.53 7.88
N ARG A 161 -1.71 9.73 7.43
CA ARG A 161 -2.22 11.05 7.03
C ARG A 161 -2.14 12.05 8.18
N TRP A 162 -2.57 11.65 9.38
CA TRP A 162 -2.49 12.48 10.57
C TRP A 162 -1.07 12.94 10.90
N ARG A 163 -0.08 12.03 10.80
CA ARG A 163 1.33 12.37 11.03
C ARG A 163 1.95 13.21 9.91
N ASN A 164 1.53 13.02 8.67
CA ASN A 164 1.98 13.86 7.55
C ASN A 164 1.51 15.30 7.70
N LEU A 165 0.24 15.52 8.09
CA LEU A 165 -0.30 16.85 8.37
C LEU A 165 0.44 17.57 9.50
N TYR A 166 0.81 16.82 10.55
CA TYR A 166 1.60 17.34 11.65
C TYR A 166 3.05 17.68 11.26
N ASN A 167 3.71 16.81 10.47
CA ASN A 167 5.09 17.02 10.04
C ASN A 167 5.23 18.15 9.00
N GLY A 168 4.16 18.40 8.25
CA GLY A 168 4.03 19.49 7.29
C GLY A 168 3.70 19.00 5.88
N THR A 169 2.81 19.72 5.21
CA THR A 169 2.45 19.49 3.81
C THR A 169 2.66 20.75 2.98
N ILE A 170 3.06 20.59 1.72
CA ILE A 170 3.24 21.72 0.78
C ILE A 170 1.85 22.17 0.32
N ASN A 171 1.53 23.45 0.53
CA ASN A 171 0.30 24.05 0.04
C ASN A 171 0.41 24.40 -1.46
N ALA A 172 -0.70 24.81 -2.08
CA ALA A 172 -0.72 25.23 -3.49
C ALA A 172 0.21 26.42 -3.81
N LYS A 173 0.68 27.14 -2.78
CA LYS A 173 1.61 28.28 -2.90
C LYS A 173 3.08 27.86 -2.73
N GLY A 174 3.36 26.56 -2.53
CA GLY A 174 4.71 26.05 -2.30
C GLY A 174 5.23 26.18 -0.87
N GLU A 175 4.41 26.66 0.07
CA GLU A 175 4.78 26.84 1.47
C GLU A 175 4.51 25.56 2.27
N THR A 176 5.38 25.24 3.23
CA THR A 176 5.16 24.10 4.13
C THR A 176 4.24 24.52 5.28
N VAL A 177 3.02 23.98 5.30
CA VAL A 177 2.04 24.20 6.37
C VAL A 177 2.08 23.02 7.32
N ARG A 178 2.32 23.28 8.62
CA ARG A 178 2.25 22.29 9.70
C ARG A 178 1.01 22.52 10.54
N LEU A 179 0.24 21.47 10.78
CA LEU A 179 -0.91 21.52 11.67
C LEU A 179 -0.55 21.01 13.07
N THR A 180 -1.28 21.47 14.07
CA THR A 180 -1.26 20.81 15.38
C THR A 180 -1.87 19.40 15.29
N LEU A 181 -1.62 18.55 16.29
CA LEU A 181 -2.17 17.20 16.31
C LEU A 181 -3.70 17.21 16.40
N GLU A 182 -4.26 18.19 17.09
CA GLU A 182 -5.69 18.42 17.25
C GLU A 182 -6.34 18.82 15.91
N GLU A 183 -5.78 19.82 15.21
CA GLU A 183 -6.27 20.25 13.89
C GLU A 183 -6.16 19.13 12.86
N ALA A 184 -5.02 18.42 12.85
CA ALA A 184 -4.83 17.28 11.97
C ALA A 184 -5.83 16.15 12.28
N ALA A 185 -6.20 15.95 13.55
CA ALA A 185 -7.19 14.93 13.94
C ALA A 185 -8.59 15.28 13.43
N VAL A 186 -8.99 16.56 13.55
CA VAL A 186 -10.23 17.09 12.96
C VAL A 186 -10.26 16.85 11.46
N GLN A 187 -9.17 17.18 10.74
CA GLN A 187 -9.09 17.00 9.30
C GLN A 187 -9.14 15.52 8.85
N VAL A 188 -8.68 14.59 9.70
CA VAL A 188 -8.69 13.15 9.43
C VAL A 188 -10.05 12.51 9.77
N GLY A 189 -10.91 13.21 10.51
CA GLY A 189 -12.24 12.75 10.92
C GLY A 189 -12.21 11.69 12.02
N ILE A 190 -11.17 11.68 12.87
CA ILE A 190 -11.05 10.73 13.99
C ILE A 190 -10.57 11.49 15.21
N SER A 191 -11.15 11.19 16.38
CA SER A 191 -10.71 11.81 17.63
C SER A 191 -9.21 11.58 17.86
N LYS A 192 -8.51 12.60 18.35
CA LYS A 192 -7.08 12.53 18.67
C LYS A 192 -6.77 11.34 19.60
N LYS A 193 -7.61 11.09 20.60
CA LYS A 193 -7.48 9.95 21.54
C LYS A 193 -7.45 8.60 20.81
N SER A 194 -8.33 8.39 19.82
CA SER A 194 -8.35 7.16 19.04
C SER A 194 -7.12 7.04 18.13
N LEU A 195 -6.68 8.14 17.50
CA LEU A 195 -5.47 8.15 16.69
C LEU A 195 -4.20 7.86 17.52
N ASP A 196 -4.13 8.39 18.74
CA ASP A 196 -3.06 8.10 19.70
C ASP A 196 -3.03 6.60 20.07
N ASP A 197 -4.19 5.97 20.35
CA ASP A 197 -4.26 4.51 20.57
C ASP A 197 -3.83 3.73 19.32
N TYR A 198 -4.37 4.06 18.15
CA TYR A 198 -4.01 3.36 16.91
C TYR A 198 -2.51 3.44 16.63
N LEU A 199 -1.90 4.62 16.77
CA LEU A 199 -0.46 4.79 16.60
C LEU A 199 0.32 3.91 17.59
N LEU A 200 -0.12 3.83 18.85
CA LEU A 200 0.51 2.98 19.85
C LEU A 200 0.44 1.50 19.45
N GLN A 201 -0.73 1.03 19.00
CA GLN A 201 -0.91 -0.35 18.52
C GLN A 201 -0.03 -0.64 17.29
N LEU A 202 0.06 0.28 16.34
CA LEU A 202 0.92 0.13 15.15
C LEU A 202 2.40 0.07 15.53
N ARG A 203 2.86 0.91 16.46
CA ARG A 203 4.23 0.89 16.97
C ARG A 203 4.58 -0.45 17.63
N PHE A 204 3.71 -0.96 18.49
CA PHE A 204 3.93 -2.26 19.13
C PHE A 204 3.79 -3.43 18.17
N GLY A 205 2.82 -3.38 17.25
CA GLY A 205 2.70 -4.38 16.19
C GLY A 205 3.99 -4.48 15.40
N ARG A 206 4.55 -3.35 14.95
CA ARG A 206 5.85 -3.32 14.27
C ARG A 206 6.98 -3.85 15.15
N LYS A 207 7.05 -3.41 16.42
CA LYS A 207 8.06 -3.87 17.39
C LYS A 207 8.04 -5.39 17.51
N PHE A 208 6.86 -5.99 17.63
CA PHE A 208 6.70 -7.44 17.81
C PHE A 208 6.65 -8.23 16.50
N GLY A 209 6.82 -7.61 15.34
CA GLY A 209 6.87 -8.34 14.06
C GLY A 209 5.51 -8.67 13.44
N PHE A 210 4.45 -7.94 13.77
CA PHE A 210 3.14 -8.09 13.15
C PHE A 210 3.20 -7.83 11.64
N ASN A 211 2.65 -8.76 10.84
CA ASN A 211 2.59 -8.64 9.39
C ASN A 211 1.37 -7.80 8.96
N PHE A 212 1.57 -6.48 8.85
CA PHE A 212 0.51 -5.56 8.46
C PHE A 212 -0.01 -5.78 7.03
N GLU A 213 0.82 -6.27 6.11
CA GLU A 213 0.42 -6.46 4.72
C GLU A 213 -0.58 -7.62 4.58
N GLU A 214 -0.29 -8.75 5.24
CA GLU A 214 -1.18 -9.91 5.26
C GLU A 214 -2.49 -9.62 5.98
N HIS A 215 -2.46 -8.79 7.02
CA HIS A 215 -3.60 -8.50 7.89
C HIS A 215 -4.28 -7.15 7.62
N LYS A 216 -3.97 -6.47 6.50
CA LYS A 216 -4.55 -5.13 6.21
C LYS A 216 -6.08 -5.14 6.12
N GLY A 217 -6.66 -6.26 5.69
CA GLY A 217 -8.11 -6.46 5.59
C GLY A 217 -8.81 -6.80 6.91
N ASP A 218 -8.05 -7.23 7.92
CA ASP A 218 -8.58 -7.69 9.19
C ASP A 218 -8.97 -6.52 10.12
N LYS A 219 -9.77 -6.82 11.13
CA LYS A 219 -10.19 -5.84 12.13
C LYS A 219 -9.05 -5.49 13.08
N VAL A 220 -9.02 -4.24 13.56
CA VAL A 220 -8.02 -3.74 14.53
C VAL A 220 -7.98 -4.54 15.83
N GLY A 221 -9.08 -5.22 16.18
CA GLY A 221 -9.12 -6.15 17.31
C GLY A 221 -8.05 -7.25 17.24
N LEU A 222 -7.72 -7.73 16.04
CA LEU A 222 -6.67 -8.72 15.82
C LEU A 222 -5.30 -8.18 16.24
N LEU A 223 -4.97 -6.96 15.79
CA LEU A 223 -3.72 -6.28 16.16
C LEU A 223 -3.66 -6.02 17.67
N ARG A 224 -4.76 -5.58 18.29
CA ARG A 224 -4.81 -5.34 19.75
C ARG A 224 -4.61 -6.62 20.56
N ALA A 225 -5.25 -7.71 20.17
CA ALA A 225 -5.09 -9.01 20.82
C ALA A 225 -3.64 -9.51 20.71
N TYR A 226 -3.05 -9.37 19.52
CA TYR A 226 -1.65 -9.66 19.26
C TYR A 226 -0.71 -8.85 20.16
N VAL A 227 -0.86 -7.52 20.18
CA VAL A 227 -0.02 -6.65 21.01
C VAL A 227 -0.18 -6.97 22.50
N LYS A 228 -1.40 -7.28 22.95
CA LYS A 228 -1.67 -7.68 24.35
C LYS A 228 -0.91 -8.96 24.72
N LYS A 229 -1.00 -10.00 23.87
CA LYS A 229 -0.28 -11.27 24.04
C LYS A 229 1.22 -11.04 24.25
N TYR A 230 1.87 -10.32 23.35
CA TYR A 230 3.33 -10.12 23.43
C TYR A 230 3.77 -9.12 24.50
N LYS A 231 2.92 -8.14 24.89
CA LYS A 231 3.18 -7.31 26.07
C LYS A 231 3.12 -8.11 27.36
N GLN A 232 2.18 -9.04 27.49
CA GLN A 232 2.07 -9.90 28.66
C GLN A 232 3.33 -10.76 28.80
N ILE A 233 3.73 -11.45 27.72
CA ILE A 233 4.97 -12.23 27.66
C ILE A 233 6.18 -11.37 28.00
N GLN A 234 6.32 -10.19 27.37
CA GLN A 234 7.42 -9.27 27.67
C GLN A 234 7.43 -8.81 29.14
N SER A 235 6.27 -8.60 29.76
CA SER A 235 6.17 -8.20 31.17
C SER A 235 6.52 -9.34 32.13
N GLU A 236 6.21 -10.58 31.78
CA GLU A 236 6.55 -11.76 32.57
C GLU A 236 8.04 -12.03 32.47
N LEU A 237 8.61 -12.01 31.26
CA LEU A 237 10.04 -12.12 31.03
C LEU A 237 10.87 -11.08 31.80
N ALA A 238 10.33 -9.87 31.98
CA ALA A 238 10.99 -8.82 32.75
C ALA A 238 10.96 -9.06 34.28
N LYS A 239 10.04 -9.91 34.76
CA LYS A 239 9.88 -10.26 36.19
C LYS A 239 10.61 -11.54 36.59
N LEU A 240 10.98 -12.39 35.64
CA LEU A 240 11.71 -13.62 35.91
C LEU A 240 13.07 -13.31 36.54
N GLY A 241 13.37 -13.97 37.65
CA GLY A 241 14.69 -13.99 38.25
C GLY A 241 15.64 -14.97 37.53
N PRO A 242 16.92 -14.99 37.91
CA PRO A 242 17.88 -15.96 37.38
C PRO A 242 17.42 -17.40 37.68
N GLY A 243 17.20 -18.19 36.64
CA GLY A 243 16.76 -19.59 36.74
C GLY A 243 15.23 -19.80 36.69
N ASP A 244 14.43 -18.73 36.73
CA ASP A 244 12.98 -18.85 36.57
C ASP A 244 12.62 -19.13 35.10
N GLN A 245 11.68 -20.05 34.90
CA GLN A 245 11.17 -20.38 33.56
C GLN A 245 9.90 -19.61 33.26
N LEU A 246 9.70 -19.30 31.99
CA LEU A 246 8.43 -18.77 31.50
C LEU A 246 7.32 -19.79 31.78
N SER A 247 6.13 -19.33 32.16
CA SER A 247 5.01 -20.23 32.37
C SER A 247 4.73 -21.08 31.12
N LYS A 248 4.34 -22.35 31.33
CA LYS A 248 4.04 -23.29 30.24
C LYS A 248 3.01 -22.72 29.25
N GLU A 249 2.02 -22.01 29.76
CA GLU A 249 1.00 -21.33 28.95
C GLU A 249 1.60 -20.29 27.98
N ASN A 250 2.53 -19.47 28.45
CA ASN A 250 3.20 -18.49 27.59
C ASN A 250 4.19 -19.11 26.60
N LEU A 251 4.84 -20.20 26.99
CA LEU A 251 5.69 -20.97 26.09
C LEU A 251 4.85 -21.58 24.95
N ASP A 252 3.69 -22.16 25.28
CA ASP A 252 2.74 -22.67 24.29
C ASP A 252 2.21 -21.55 23.38
N LEU A 253 1.96 -20.36 23.94
CA LEU A 253 1.57 -19.18 23.17
C LEU A 253 2.65 -18.72 22.18
N LEU A 254 3.93 -18.85 22.52
CA LEU A 254 5.04 -18.56 21.59
C LEU A 254 5.16 -19.60 20.48
N ASN A 255 4.79 -20.85 20.76
CA ASN A 255 4.83 -21.95 19.79
C ASN A 255 3.64 -21.96 18.82
N GLN A 256 2.56 -21.25 19.16
CA GLN A 256 1.44 -21.03 18.28
C GLN A 256 1.74 -19.98 17.20
N LYS A 257 0.93 -19.97 16.13
CA LYS A 257 0.98 -18.91 15.11
C LYS A 257 0.88 -17.53 15.78
N GLY A 258 1.57 -16.53 15.21
CA GLY A 258 1.54 -15.16 15.73
C GLY A 258 0.11 -14.62 15.84
N THR A 259 -0.73 -14.88 14.83
CA THR A 259 -2.18 -14.71 14.90
C THR A 259 -2.93 -15.93 14.36
N LEU A 260 -4.20 -16.10 14.70
CA LEU A 260 -5.05 -17.18 14.15
C LEU A 260 -5.27 -17.02 12.64
N ALA A 261 -5.22 -15.79 12.12
CA ALA A 261 -5.41 -15.48 10.72
C ALA A 261 -4.14 -15.69 9.87
N CYS A 262 -2.98 -15.97 10.48
CA CYS A 262 -1.73 -16.17 9.76
C CYS A 262 -1.77 -17.41 8.86
N LYS A 263 -1.38 -17.25 7.60
CA LYS A 263 -1.25 -18.34 6.62
C LYS A 263 -0.08 -19.27 6.97
N SER A 264 1.03 -18.72 7.45
CA SER A 264 2.24 -19.46 7.86
C SER A 264 2.48 -19.41 9.36
N ARG A 265 3.14 -20.44 9.92
CA ARG A 265 3.62 -20.44 11.32
C ARG A 265 4.69 -19.39 11.59
N LYS A 266 5.41 -18.95 10.55
CA LYS A 266 6.43 -17.89 10.64
C LYS A 266 5.85 -16.47 10.55
N CYS A 267 4.55 -16.33 10.27
CA CYS A 267 3.93 -15.02 10.18
C CYS A 267 3.62 -14.46 11.57
N CYS A 268 3.87 -13.16 11.74
CA CYS A 268 3.69 -12.41 12.99
C CYS A 268 4.56 -12.93 14.15
N VAL A 269 5.73 -13.50 13.88
CA VAL A 269 6.69 -13.93 14.90
C VAL A 269 7.61 -12.76 15.28
N PRO A 270 7.83 -12.51 16.60
CA PRO A 270 8.78 -11.49 17.04
C PRO A 270 10.18 -11.69 16.47
N PRO A 271 10.82 -10.61 15.97
CA PRO A 271 12.21 -10.67 15.57
C PRO A 271 13.12 -11.10 16.75
N PRO A 272 14.25 -11.76 16.46
CA PRO A 272 15.24 -12.09 17.48
C PRO A 272 15.65 -10.87 18.32
N GLY A 273 15.72 -11.03 19.64
CA GLY A 273 16.11 -9.98 20.58
C GLY A 273 15.04 -8.95 20.94
N VAL A 274 13.84 -9.00 20.33
CA VAL A 274 12.72 -8.12 20.71
C VAL A 274 12.12 -8.52 22.06
N LEU A 275 12.02 -9.83 22.30
CA LEU A 275 11.72 -10.39 23.60
C LEU A 275 13.06 -10.59 24.32
N LYS A 276 13.46 -9.59 25.11
CA LYS A 276 14.69 -9.67 25.89
C LYS A 276 14.45 -10.56 27.12
N PHE A 277 15.24 -11.62 27.22
CA PHE A 277 15.38 -12.38 28.44
C PHE A 277 16.43 -11.68 29.30
N ASN A 278 16.11 -11.39 30.57
CA ASN A 278 17.13 -11.01 31.54
C ASN A 278 17.89 -12.28 31.94
N TYR A 279 18.80 -12.75 31.10
CA TYR A 279 19.71 -13.83 31.46
C TYR A 279 21.15 -13.34 31.32
N GLN A 280 21.79 -13.06 32.44
CA GLN A 280 23.24 -12.94 32.46
C GLN A 280 23.84 -14.35 32.51
N GLN A 281 24.46 -14.70 31.38
CA GLN A 281 25.45 -15.76 31.14
C GLN A 281 24.97 -17.23 31.09
N GLY A 282 25.08 -17.79 29.88
CA GLY A 282 25.68 -19.10 29.62
C GLY A 282 24.89 -20.34 30.00
N SER A 283 24.04 -20.85 29.11
CA SER A 283 23.80 -22.30 28.96
C SER A 283 22.96 -22.63 27.72
N GLN A 284 23.11 -23.87 27.27
CA GLN A 284 22.74 -24.52 25.99
C GLN A 284 21.35 -24.28 25.36
N ILE A 285 20.45 -23.49 25.96
CA ILE A 285 19.09 -23.26 25.46
C ILE A 285 19.09 -22.45 24.15
N ASP A 286 20.13 -21.62 23.95
CA ASP A 286 20.31 -20.84 22.71
C ASP A 286 20.34 -21.73 21.46
N ASN A 287 20.88 -22.95 21.55
CA ASN A 287 21.00 -23.82 20.39
C ASN A 287 19.67 -24.40 19.90
N GLU A 288 18.66 -24.57 20.75
CA GLU A 288 17.38 -25.14 20.33
C GLU A 288 16.43 -24.06 19.83
N PHE A 289 16.40 -22.91 20.50
CA PHE A 289 15.55 -21.78 20.10
C PHE A 289 16.07 -21.09 18.82
N LEU A 290 17.39 -20.93 18.65
CA LEU A 290 17.98 -20.43 17.39
C LEU A 290 17.90 -21.45 16.25
N LYS A 291 17.92 -22.76 16.53
CA LYS A 291 17.68 -23.78 15.49
C LYS A 291 16.23 -23.74 14.99
N PHE A 292 15.27 -23.47 15.86
CA PHE A 292 13.86 -23.39 15.49
C PHE A 292 13.51 -22.14 14.67
N MET A 293 14.18 -21.00 14.92
CA MET A 293 13.96 -19.76 14.18
C MET A 293 14.63 -19.73 12.79
N ASN A 294 15.61 -20.62 12.55
CA ASN A 294 16.38 -20.68 11.30
C ASN A 294 16.01 -21.86 10.37
N GLN A 295 15.02 -22.68 10.73
CA GLN A 295 14.39 -23.67 9.84
C GLN A 295 13.07 -23.13 9.30
#